data_AF-A0A7X7J2F0-F1
#
_entry.id   AF-A0A7X7J2F0-F1
#
_cell.length_a   1.000
_cell.length_b   1.000
_cell.length_c   1.000
_cell.angle_alpha   90.00
_cell.angle_beta   90.00
_cell.angle_gamma   90.00
#
_symmetry.space_group_name_H-M   'P 1'
#
loop_
_entity.id
_entity.type
_entity.pdbx_description
1 polymer ?
#
loop_
_entity_poly.entity_id
_entity_poly.type
_entity_poly.pdbx_seq_one_letter_code
_entity_poly.pdbx_strand_id
1 'polypeptide(L)'
;MASYAESILRFFVENTPDWPTLAVGGPVALAWAALCLLVSGLLKARWKLKTGYTRKCFHFLIFGTVVAVHWRWGTPGVCLFGGMTSLVIAYALVRGRGHLMYEAMAREKDEPRRTYYVIVPYFATLIGGLLSNILFPATAVFGYLVTGLG
;
A
#
# COMPACT_ATOMS: atom_id res chain seq x y z
N MET A 1 -16.49 27.21 7.34
CA MET A 1 -16.01 25.82 7.48
C MET A 1 -16.46 25.09 6.22
N ALA A 2 -15.53 24.54 5.43
CA ALA A 2 -15.88 23.71 4.29
C ALA A 2 -16.69 22.50 4.79
N SER A 3 -17.68 22.07 4.01
CA SER A 3 -18.42 20.84 4.36
C SER A 3 -17.51 19.62 4.21
N TYR A 4 -17.81 18.51 4.91
CA TYR A 4 -17.04 17.27 4.73
C TYR A 4 -17.03 16.78 3.27
N ALA A 5 -18.14 16.96 2.55
CA ALA A 5 -18.24 16.61 1.14
C ALA A 5 -17.27 17.44 0.27
N GLU A 6 -17.15 18.73 0.56
CA GLU A 6 -16.23 19.63 -0.12
C GLU A 6 -14.76 19.25 0.13
N SER A 7 -14.41 18.92 1.39
CA SER A 7 -13.06 18.45 1.73
C SER A 7 -12.69 17.15 1.01
N ILE A 8 -13.64 16.21 0.87
CA ILE A 8 -13.43 14.95 0.14
C ILE A 8 -13.23 15.22 -1.35
N LEU A 9 -14.10 16.01 -1.98
CA LEU A 9 -13.98 16.34 -3.40
C LEU A 9 -12.66 17.06 -3.70
N ARG A 10 -12.32 18.04 -2.87
CA ARG A 10 -11.06 18.79 -2.98
C ARG A 10 -9.85 17.86 -2.88
N PHE A 11 -9.86 16.92 -1.94
CA PHE A 11 -8.79 15.93 -1.81
C PHE A 11 -8.58 15.16 -3.12
N PHE A 12 -9.63 14.63 -3.74
CA PHE A 12 -9.48 13.86 -4.97
C PHE A 12 -9.03 14.73 -6.15
N VAL A 13 -9.52 15.97 -6.27
CA VAL A 13 -9.10 16.90 -7.32
C VAL A 13 -7.62 17.28 -7.16
N GLU A 14 -7.16 17.57 -5.94
CA GLU A 14 -5.78 18.02 -5.69
C GLU A 14 -4.75 16.88 -5.71
N ASN A 15 -5.17 15.63 -5.45
CA ASN A 15 -4.25 14.50 -5.29
C ASN A 15 -4.34 13.46 -6.43
N THR A 16 -5.18 13.69 -7.43
CA THR A 16 -5.14 12.90 -8.67
C THR A 16 -3.94 13.35 -9.50
N PRO A 17 -2.97 12.46 -9.82
CA PRO A 17 -1.81 12.83 -10.61
C PRO A 17 -2.22 13.21 -12.03
N ASP A 18 -1.57 14.22 -12.60
CA ASP A 18 -1.69 14.53 -14.01
C ASP A 18 -1.04 13.45 -14.90
N TRP A 19 -1.33 13.48 -16.19
CA TRP A 19 -0.83 12.48 -17.14
C TRP A 19 0.70 12.36 -17.17
N PRO A 20 1.48 13.45 -17.18
CA PRO A 20 2.95 13.36 -17.14
C PRO A 20 3.46 12.69 -15.86
N THR A 21 2.91 13.07 -14.70
CA THR A 21 3.30 12.48 -13.40
C THR A 21 2.95 11.00 -13.36
N LEU A 22 1.79 10.61 -13.89
CA LEU A 22 1.38 9.21 -13.98
C LEU A 22 2.28 8.42 -14.95
N ALA A 23 2.62 8.98 -16.10
CA ALA A 23 3.42 8.31 -17.13
C ALA A 23 4.86 8.03 -16.68
N VAL A 24 5.45 8.93 -15.88
CA VAL A 24 6.84 8.78 -15.39
C VAL A 24 6.87 8.13 -14.01
N GLY A 25 6.11 8.67 -13.05
CA GLY A 25 6.11 8.21 -11.68
C GLY A 25 5.37 6.89 -11.49
N GLY A 26 4.33 6.63 -12.28
CA GLY A 26 3.54 5.39 -12.21
C GLY A 26 4.38 4.12 -12.42
N PRO A 27 5.11 3.98 -13.54
CA PRO A 27 5.97 2.81 -13.76
C PRO A 27 7.03 2.60 -12.69
N VAL A 28 7.65 3.69 -12.20
CA VAL A 28 8.67 3.62 -11.13
C VAL A 28 8.05 3.16 -9.82
N ALA A 29 6.92 3.75 -9.42
CA ALA A 29 6.18 3.37 -8.23
C ALA A 29 5.69 1.92 -8.29
N LEU A 30 5.17 1.50 -9.45
CA LEU A 30 4.71 0.13 -9.70
C LEU A 30 5.87 -0.86 -9.60
N ALA A 31 7.00 -0.57 -10.27
CA ALA A 31 8.19 -1.41 -10.24
C ALA A 31 8.77 -1.54 -8.83
N TRP A 32 8.82 -0.44 -8.07
CA TRP A 32 9.28 -0.46 -6.68
C TRP A 32 8.36 -1.27 -5.77
N ALA A 33 7.04 -1.05 -5.83
CA ALA A 33 6.08 -1.83 -5.04
C ALA A 33 6.12 -3.33 -5.40
N ALA A 34 6.26 -3.66 -6.69
CA ALA A 34 6.44 -5.03 -7.15
C ALA A 34 7.73 -5.63 -6.61
N LEU A 35 8.84 -4.89 -6.63
CA LEU A 35 10.11 -5.33 -6.07
C LEU A 35 10.00 -5.61 -4.57
N CYS A 36 9.38 -4.72 -3.79
CA CYS A 36 9.17 -4.94 -2.35
C CYS A 36 8.38 -6.23 -2.06
N LEU A 37 7.34 -6.49 -2.85
CA LEU A 37 6.52 -7.69 -2.70
C LEU A 37 7.27 -8.96 -3.17
N LEU A 38 8.04 -8.86 -4.26
CA LEU A 38 8.90 -9.93 -4.74
C LEU A 38 9.97 -10.30 -3.72
N VAL A 39 10.67 -9.32 -3.15
CA VAL A 39 11.65 -9.55 -2.08
C VAL A 39 10.99 -10.27 -0.93
N SER A 40 9.83 -9.78 -0.45
CA SER A 40 9.08 -10.43 0.62
C SER A 40 8.69 -11.89 0.28
N GLY A 41 8.28 -12.15 -0.96
CA GLY A 41 7.99 -13.51 -1.44
C GLY A 41 9.22 -14.40 -1.56
N LEU A 42 10.37 -13.84 -1.98
CA LEU A 42 11.64 -14.56 -2.06
C LEU A 42 12.15 -14.94 -0.67
N LEU A 43 12.03 -14.05 0.31
CA LEU A 43 12.34 -14.35 1.71
C LEU A 43 11.53 -15.56 2.21
N LYS A 44 10.25 -15.63 1.85
CA LYS A 44 9.41 -16.80 2.16
C LYS A 44 9.88 -18.04 1.42
N ALA A 45 10.07 -17.96 0.11
CA ALA A 45 10.35 -19.13 -0.72
C ALA A 45 11.73 -19.75 -0.43
N ARG A 46 12.75 -18.89 -0.27
CA ARG A 46 14.16 -19.26 -0.10
C ARG A 46 14.54 -19.50 1.36
N TRP A 47 14.10 -18.65 2.29
CA TRP A 47 14.45 -18.75 3.71
C TRP A 47 13.33 -19.30 4.59
N LYS A 48 12.23 -19.76 3.99
CA LYS A 48 11.11 -20.42 4.68
C LYS A 48 10.52 -19.55 5.81
N LEU A 49 10.61 -18.23 5.70
CA LEU A 49 10.02 -17.33 6.68
C LEU A 49 8.49 -17.52 6.72
N LYS A 50 7.94 -17.51 7.94
CA LYS A 50 6.48 -17.52 8.15
C LYS A 50 5.86 -16.28 7.50
N THR A 51 4.64 -16.40 6.95
CA THR A 51 4.00 -15.26 6.27
C THR A 51 3.83 -14.03 7.16
N GLY A 52 3.74 -14.21 8.48
CA GLY A 52 3.74 -13.09 9.43
C GLY A 52 4.95 -12.16 9.27
N TYR A 53 6.15 -12.71 9.06
CA TYR A 53 7.37 -11.92 8.88
C TYR A 53 7.46 -11.29 7.50
N THR A 54 7.07 -12.01 6.45
CA THR A 54 7.12 -11.47 5.08
C THR A 54 6.08 -10.39 4.85
N ARG A 55 4.90 -10.47 5.50
CA ARG A 55 3.94 -9.36 5.56
C ARG A 55 4.55 -8.12 6.22
N LYS A 56 5.23 -8.28 7.37
CA LYS A 56 5.88 -7.17 8.07
C LYS A 56 7.00 -6.56 7.23
N CYS A 57 7.78 -7.38 6.54
CA CYS A 57 8.77 -6.89 5.58
C CYS A 57 8.12 -6.02 4.49
N PHE A 58 7.05 -6.51 3.86
CA PHE A 58 6.33 -5.75 2.85
C PHE A 58 5.73 -4.45 3.41
N HIS A 59 5.10 -4.50 4.60
CA HIS A 59 4.54 -3.31 5.25
C HIS A 59 5.64 -2.29 5.55
N PHE A 60 6.74 -2.72 6.16
CA PHE A 60 7.86 -1.84 6.49
C PHE A 60 8.40 -1.12 5.24
N LEU A 61 8.63 -1.86 4.15
CA LEU A 61 9.12 -1.29 2.90
C LEU A 61 8.13 -0.30 2.29
N ILE A 62 6.85 -0.67 2.17
CA ILE A 62 5.82 0.18 1.57
C ILE A 62 5.56 1.42 2.42
N PHE A 63 5.35 1.28 3.72
CA PHE A 63 5.07 2.43 4.59
C PHE A 63 6.29 3.32 4.81
N GLY A 64 7.50 2.75 4.90
CA GLY A 64 8.73 3.54 4.88
C GLY A 64 8.86 4.36 3.58
N THR A 65 8.51 3.75 2.44
CA THR A 65 8.46 4.46 1.15
C THR A 65 7.38 5.54 1.16
N VAL A 66 6.18 5.28 1.68
CA VAL A 66 5.11 6.27 1.80
C VAL A 66 5.56 7.48 2.62
N VAL A 67 6.28 7.28 3.73
CA VAL A 67 6.83 8.38 4.54
C VAL A 67 7.83 9.20 3.73
N ALA A 68 8.77 8.56 3.04
CA ALA A 68 9.74 9.25 2.20
C ALA A 68 9.07 10.01 1.04
N VAL A 69 8.07 9.38 0.40
CA VAL A 69 7.29 9.97 -0.69
C VAL A 69 6.47 11.16 -0.20
N HIS A 70 5.81 11.04 0.95
CA HIS A 70 5.04 12.13 1.55
C HIS A 70 5.93 13.32 1.88
N TRP A 71 7.13 13.07 2.42
CA TRP A 71 8.07 14.15 2.72
C TRP A 71 8.54 14.86 1.43
N ARG A 72 8.81 14.11 0.36
CA ARG A 72 9.39 14.69 -0.86
C ARG A 72 8.38 15.29 -1.82
N TRP A 73 7.20 14.70 -1.93
CA TRP A 73 6.18 15.00 -2.95
C TRP A 73 4.77 15.18 -2.36
N GLY A 74 4.63 15.17 -1.03
CA GLY A 74 3.36 15.36 -0.36
C GLY A 74 2.35 14.23 -0.61
N THR A 75 1.10 14.53 -0.27
CA THR A 75 -0.05 13.64 -0.44
C THR A 75 -0.30 13.19 -1.89
N PRO A 76 -0.11 14.01 -2.94
CA PRO A 76 -0.29 13.54 -4.32
C PRO A 76 0.67 12.40 -4.68
N GLY A 77 1.94 12.49 -4.23
CA GLY A 77 2.92 11.42 -4.39
C GLY A 77 2.49 10.14 -3.67
N VAL A 78 1.93 10.26 -2.45
CA VAL A 78 1.39 9.12 -1.70
C VAL A 78 0.21 8.49 -2.42
N CYS A 79 -0.70 9.28 -3.00
CA CYS A 79 -1.84 8.77 -3.76
C CYS A 79 -1.38 8.00 -5.01
N LEU A 80 -0.41 8.52 -5.75
CA LEU A 80 0.19 7.82 -6.89
C LEU A 80 0.83 6.50 -6.45
N PHE A 81 1.71 6.54 -5.44
CA PHE A 81 2.42 5.35 -4.97
C PHE A 81 1.47 4.31 -4.38
N GLY A 82 0.46 4.76 -3.61
CA GLY A 82 -0.60 3.93 -3.07
C GLY A 82 -1.40 3.25 -4.18
N GLY A 83 -1.83 4.00 -5.21
CA GLY A 83 -2.55 3.45 -6.36
C GLY A 83 -1.74 2.38 -7.12
N MET A 84 -0.45 2.63 -7.37
CA MET A 84 0.41 1.62 -8.01
C MET A 84 0.63 0.40 -7.11
N THR A 85 0.78 0.59 -5.80
CA THR A 85 0.87 -0.52 -4.83
C THR A 85 -0.40 -1.36 -4.82
N SER A 86 -1.57 -0.73 -4.92
CA SER A 86 -2.87 -1.41 -5.05
C SER A 86 -2.92 -2.31 -6.30
N LEU A 87 -2.39 -1.85 -7.43
CA LEU A 87 -2.31 -2.66 -8.65
C LEU A 87 -1.41 -3.90 -8.47
N VAL A 88 -0.28 -3.74 -7.77
CA VAL A 88 0.62 -4.87 -7.45
C VAL A 88 -0.05 -5.89 -6.54
N ILE A 89 -0.78 -5.43 -5.51
CA ILE A 89 -1.55 -6.31 -4.61
C ILE A 89 -2.64 -7.02 -5.40
N ALA A 90 -3.40 -6.30 -6.24
CA ALA A 90 -4.44 -6.88 -7.08
C ALA A 90 -3.86 -7.95 -8.02
N TYR A 91 -2.74 -7.66 -8.69
CA TYR A 91 -2.03 -8.65 -9.50
C TYR A 91 -1.66 -9.90 -8.70
N ALA A 92 -1.07 -9.74 -7.51
CA ALA A 92 -0.72 -10.88 -6.66
C ALA A 92 -1.94 -11.71 -6.25
N LEU A 93 -3.08 -11.06 -5.93
CA LEU A 93 -4.33 -11.73 -5.60
C LEU A 93 -4.91 -12.50 -6.79
N VAL A 94 -4.87 -11.92 -8.00
CA VAL A 94 -5.29 -12.60 -9.25
C VAL A 94 -4.43 -13.83 -9.53
N ARG A 95 -3.11 -13.74 -9.28
CA ARG A 95 -2.20 -14.89 -9.43
C ARG A 95 -2.48 -16.02 -8.45
N GLY A 96 -2.98 -15.69 -7.25
CA GLY A 96 -3.50 -16.66 -6.29
C GLY A 96 -2.46 -17.62 -5.70
N ARG A 97 -2.96 -18.72 -5.12
CA ARG A 97 -2.20 -19.71 -4.34
C ARG A 97 -1.00 -20.26 -5.13
N GLY A 98 0.14 -20.41 -4.45
CA GLY A 98 1.38 -20.90 -5.03
C GLY A 98 2.21 -19.84 -5.77
N HIS A 99 1.63 -18.68 -6.10
CA HIS A 99 2.39 -17.57 -6.66
C HIS A 99 3.23 -16.87 -5.58
N LEU A 100 4.48 -16.54 -5.90
CA LEU A 100 5.45 -16.01 -4.95
C LEU A 100 4.96 -14.75 -4.21
N MET A 101 4.40 -13.78 -4.94
CA MET A 101 3.87 -12.54 -4.36
C MET A 101 2.61 -12.77 -3.51
N TYR A 102 1.77 -13.73 -3.88
CA TYR A 102 0.57 -14.06 -3.12
C TYR A 102 0.93 -14.71 -1.78
N GLU A 103 1.83 -15.69 -1.83
CA GLU A 103 2.29 -16.43 -0.65
C GLU A 103 3.04 -15.52 0.35
N ALA A 104 3.63 -14.42 -0.11
CA ALA A 104 4.24 -13.40 0.74
C ALA A 104 3.24 -12.72 1.69
N MET A 105 1.95 -12.69 1.34
CA MET A 105 0.90 -11.96 2.07
C MET A 105 -0.16 -12.88 2.69
N ALA A 106 -0.57 -13.92 1.97
CA ALA A 106 -1.60 -14.85 2.41
C ALA A 106 -1.06 -15.76 3.52
N ARG A 107 -1.51 -15.61 4.76
CA ARG A 107 -1.02 -16.45 5.87
C ARG A 107 -1.57 -17.87 5.74
N GLU A 108 -0.78 -18.85 6.16
CA GLU A 108 -1.13 -20.26 6.11
C GLU A 108 -2.28 -20.58 7.06
N LYS A 109 -2.29 -19.97 8.24
CA LYS A 109 -3.33 -20.17 9.28
C LYS A 109 -4.70 -19.58 8.94
N ASP A 110 -4.79 -18.76 7.88
CA ASP A 110 -6.01 -18.07 7.47
C ASP A 110 -6.84 -18.95 6.48
N GLU A 111 -6.43 -20.21 6.23
CA GLU A 111 -7.23 -21.20 5.48
C GLU A 111 -8.61 -21.44 6.15
N PRO A 112 -9.68 -21.65 5.37
CA PRO A 112 -9.74 -21.69 3.90
C PRO A 112 -9.86 -20.31 3.22
N ARG A 113 -9.87 -19.20 3.99
CA ARG A 113 -10.25 -17.85 3.51
C ARG A 113 -9.06 -16.89 3.41
N ARG A 114 -7.87 -17.38 3.03
CA ARG A 114 -6.63 -16.59 3.06
C ARG A 114 -6.70 -15.26 2.30
N THR A 115 -7.31 -15.24 1.12
CA THR A 115 -7.50 -14.02 0.31
C THR A 115 -8.37 -12.98 1.02
N TYR A 116 -9.44 -13.39 1.70
CA TYR A 116 -10.30 -12.49 2.46
C TYR A 116 -9.50 -11.76 3.55
N TYR A 117 -8.59 -12.47 4.24
CA TYR A 117 -7.69 -11.92 5.25
C TYR A 117 -6.49 -11.12 4.70
N VAL A 118 -6.43 -10.93 3.38
CA VAL A 118 -5.59 -9.92 2.71
C VAL A 118 -6.44 -8.71 2.32
N ILE A 119 -7.59 -8.95 1.67
CA ILE A 119 -8.48 -7.90 1.14
C ILE A 119 -9.04 -7.01 2.25
N VAL A 120 -9.57 -7.60 3.33
CA VAL A 120 -10.22 -6.83 4.40
C VAL A 120 -9.22 -5.90 5.10
N PRO A 121 -8.04 -6.37 5.56
CA PRO A 121 -7.03 -5.48 6.10
C PRO A 121 -6.54 -4.43 5.10
N TYR A 122 -6.41 -4.79 3.81
CA TYR A 122 -6.03 -3.83 2.77
C TYR A 122 -7.03 -2.66 2.67
N PHE A 123 -8.34 -2.95 2.63
CA PHE A 123 -9.34 -1.89 2.59
C PHE A 123 -9.38 -1.07 3.89
N ALA A 124 -9.19 -1.71 5.04
CA ALA A 124 -9.07 -0.98 6.31
C ALA A 124 -7.89 0.00 6.29
N THR A 125 -6.73 -0.44 5.80
CA THR A 125 -5.54 0.41 5.60
C THR A 125 -5.80 1.54 4.60
N LEU A 126 -6.41 1.26 3.45
CA LEU A 126 -6.71 2.26 2.43
C LEU A 126 -7.66 3.33 2.97
N ILE A 127 -8.77 2.92 3.58
CA ILE A 127 -9.77 3.83 4.15
C ILE A 127 -9.14 4.65 5.28
N GLY A 128 -8.40 4.00 6.19
CA GLY A 128 -7.68 4.69 7.26
C GLY A 128 -6.70 5.74 6.71
N GLY A 129 -5.91 5.38 5.71
CA GLY A 129 -4.97 6.30 5.07
C GLY A 129 -5.66 7.48 4.38
N LEU A 130 -6.75 7.26 3.66
CA LEU A 130 -7.54 8.32 3.05
C LEU A 130 -8.11 9.26 4.12
N LEU A 131 -8.74 8.72 5.16
CA LEU A 131 -9.30 9.50 6.26
C LEU A 131 -8.22 10.30 7.00
N SER A 132 -7.05 9.72 7.25
CA SER A 132 -5.93 10.44 7.87
C SER A 132 -5.50 11.65 7.04
N ASN A 133 -5.41 11.52 5.71
CA ASN A 133 -5.03 12.65 4.87
C ASN A 133 -6.13 13.69 4.69
N ILE A 134 -7.40 13.28 4.63
CA ILE A 134 -8.53 14.19 4.44
C ILE A 134 -8.82 14.98 5.72
N LEU A 135 -8.80 14.31 6.87
CA LEU A 135 -9.22 14.90 8.15
C LEU A 135 -8.05 15.49 8.93
N PHE A 136 -6.84 14.92 8.79
CA PHE A 136 -5.67 15.28 9.58
C PHE A 136 -4.39 15.41 8.73
N PRO A 137 -4.40 16.21 7.65
CA PRO A 137 -3.29 16.27 6.69
C PRO A 137 -1.94 16.59 7.32
N ALA A 138 -1.89 17.47 8.32
CA ALA A 138 -0.66 17.87 9.01
C ALA A 138 -0.02 16.76 9.85
N THR A 139 -0.79 15.73 10.23
CA THR A 139 -0.34 14.62 11.10
C THR A 139 -0.50 13.25 10.45
N ALA A 140 -0.92 13.19 9.18
CA ALA A 140 -1.15 11.95 8.45
C ALA A 140 0.07 11.00 8.43
N VAL A 141 1.29 11.57 8.48
CA VAL A 141 2.54 10.80 8.54
C VAL A 141 2.63 9.86 9.74
N PHE A 142 2.06 10.25 10.89
CA PHE A 142 2.00 9.39 12.07
C PHE A 142 1.09 8.18 11.82
N GLY A 143 0.00 8.37 11.09
CA GLY A 143 -0.89 7.28 10.66
C GLY A 143 -0.16 6.25 9.79
N TYR A 144 0.69 6.70 8.86
CA TYR A 144 1.52 5.80 8.05
C TYR A 144 2.50 4.99 8.89
N LEU A 145 3.19 5.65 9.83
CA LEU A 145 4.17 5.00 10.69
C LEU A 145 3.51 3.97 11.61
N VAL A 146 2.40 4.31 12.26
CA VAL A 146 1.69 3.37 13.15
C VAL A 146 1.16 2.17 12.37
N THR A 147 0.60 2.40 11.18
CA THR A 147 0.07 1.31 10.33
C THR A 147 1.19 0.41 9.78
N GLY A 148 2.35 1.00 9.45
CA GLY A 148 3.48 0.26 8.88
C GLY A 148 4.38 -0.46 9.89
N LEU A 149 4.49 0.06 11.11
CA LEU A 149 5.37 -0.46 12.16
C LEU A 149 4.65 -1.35 13.18
N GLY A 150 3.32 -1.35 13.20
CA GLY A 150 2.46 -2.16 14.08
C GLY A 150 2.55 -3.68 13.89
#